data_AF-A0AA35D4G8-F1
#
_entry.id   AF-A0AA35D4G8-F1
#
_cell.length_a   1.000
_cell.length_b   1.000
_cell.length_c   1.000
_cell.angle_alpha   90.00
_cell.angle_beta   90.00
_cell.angle_gamma   90.00
#
_symmetry.space_group_name_H-M   'P 1'
#
loop_
_entity.id
_entity.type
_entity.pdbx_description
1 polymer ?
#
loop_
_entity_poly.entity_id
_entity_poly.type
_entity_poly.pdbx_seq_one_letter_code
_entity_poly.pdbx_strand_id
1 'polypeptide(L)' 'MGLILLEALLALVILLGIVWWTMFQGRSKGELPPQDEPRDPH' A
#
# COMPACT_ATOMS: atom_id res chain seq x y z
N MET A 1 -34.47 -7.70 -1.12
CA MET A 1 -34.04 -6.43 -0.52
C MET A 1 -32.80 -6.59 0.36
N GLY A 2 -32.74 -7.55 1.30
CA GLY A 2 -31.53 -7.77 2.12
C GLY A 2 -30.26 -8.16 1.35
N LEU A 3 -30.39 -8.80 0.18
CA LEU A 3 -29.26 -9.14 -0.70
C LEU A 3 -28.48 -7.89 -1.17
N ILE A 4 -29.19 -6.79 -1.46
CA ILE A 4 -28.58 -5.54 -1.94
C ILE A 4 -27.79 -4.88 -0.80
N LEU A 5 -28.30 -4.97 0.43
CA LEU A 5 -27.62 -4.46 1.62
C LEU A 5 -26.33 -5.25 1.91
N LEU A 6 -26.37 -6.58 1.73
CA LEU A 6 -25.21 -7.45 1.88
C LEU A 6 -24.14 -7.15 0.81
N GLU A 7 -24.55 -7.00 -0.45
CA GLU A 7 -23.66 -6.63 -1.57
C GLU A 7 -23.03 -5.26 -1.35
N ALA A 8 -23.82 -4.27 -0.88
CA ALA A 8 -23.32 -2.94 -0.58
C ALA A 8 -22.28 -2.95 0.55
N LEU A 9 -22.53 -3.72 1.63
CA LEU A 9 -21.56 -3.91 2.71
C LEU A 9 -20.27 -4.58 2.20
N LEU A 10 -20.40 -5.62 1.37
CA LEU A 10 -19.26 -6.30 0.77
C LEU A 10 -18.45 -5.35 -0.13
N ALA A 11 -19.12 -4.61 -1.00
CA ALA A 11 -18.50 -3.61 -1.87
C ALA A 11 -17.78 -2.52 -1.07
N LEU A 12 -18.32 -2.11 0.08
CA LEU A 12 -17.73 -1.10 0.94
C LEU A 12 -16.45 -1.62 1.62
N VAL A 13 -16.43 -2.88 2.06
CA VAL A 13 -15.23 -3.54 2.59
C VAL A 13 -14.17 -3.73 1.50
N ILE A 14 -14.57 -4.14 0.29
CA ILE A 14 -13.67 -4.28 -0.87
C ILE A 14 -13.08 -2.92 -1.24
N LEU A 15 -13.89 -1.86 -1.28
CA LEU A 15 -13.42 -0.50 -1.58
C LEU A 15 -12.38 -0.03 -0.56
N LEU A 16 -12.63 -0.22 0.73
CA LEU A 16 -11.66 0.11 1.77
C LEU A 16 -10.38 -0.71 1.64
N GLY A 17 -10.51 -2.01 1.34
CA GLY A 17 -9.37 -2.89 1.09
C GLY A 17 -8.51 -2.42 -0.09
N ILE A 18 -9.14 -2.03 -1.19
CA ILE A 18 -8.46 -1.49 -2.37
C ILE A 18 -7.82 -0.14 -2.06
N VAL A 19 -8.53 0.81 -1.44
CA VAL A 19 -8.00 2.14 -1.11
C VAL A 19 -6.83 2.05 -0.14
N TRP A 20 -6.95 1.21 0.88
CA TRP A 20 -5.85 0.97 1.80
C TRP A 20 -4.66 0.32 1.07
N TRP A 21 -4.93 -0.69 0.24
CA TRP A 21 -3.92 -1.35 -0.56
C TRP A 21 -3.24 -0.41 -1.57
N THR A 22 -3.97 0.49 -2.23
CA THR A 22 -3.39 1.46 -3.18
C THR A 22 -2.54 2.50 -2.48
N MET A 23 -2.96 2.98 -1.30
CA MET A 23 -2.13 3.84 -0.47
C MET A 23 -0.88 3.10 0.05
N PHE A 24 -0.98 1.79 0.30
CA PHE A 24 0.11 0.99 0.87
C PHE A 24 1.10 0.44 -0.17
N GLN A 25 0.64 0.12 -1.39
CA GLN A 25 1.49 -0.24 -2.54
C GLN A 25 2.37 0.93 -3.00
N GLY A 26 1.87 2.17 -2.85
CA GLY A 26 2.60 3.40 -3.17
C GLY A 26 3.69 3.76 -2.15
N ARG A 27 3.78 3.07 -1.00
CA ARG A 27 4.99 3.10 -0.17
C ARG A 27 6.03 2.21 -0.85
N SER A 28 6.48 2.65 -2.04
CA SER A 28 7.77 2.30 -2.60
C SER A 28 8.74 2.42 -1.44
N LYS A 29 9.14 1.24 -0.97
CA LYS A 29 10.31 0.91 -0.17
C LYS A 29 11.37 1.93 -0.54
N GLY A 30 11.37 3.05 0.21
CA GLY A 30 12.28 4.16 0.02
C GLY A 30 13.63 3.53 -0.08
N GLU A 31 14.14 3.58 -1.30
CA GLU A 31 15.39 3.01 -1.73
C GLU A 31 16.32 3.42 -0.62
N LEU A 32 16.88 2.47 0.17
CA LEU A 32 18.04 2.86 0.95
C LEU A 32 18.98 3.33 -0.15
N PRO A 33 19.31 4.65 -0.23
CA PRO A 33 20.32 5.05 -1.18
C PRO A 33 21.49 4.12 -0.89
N PRO A 34 22.03 3.41 -1.90
CA PRO A 34 23.19 2.58 -1.65
C PRO A 34 24.19 3.49 -0.96
N GLN A 35 24.50 3.18 0.29
CA GLN A 35 25.52 3.85 1.08
C GLN A 35 26.88 3.36 0.56
N ASP A 36 27.05 3.35 -0.75
CA ASP A 36 28.31 3.16 -1.41
C ASP A 36 28.99 4.51 -1.35
N GLU A 37 29.69 4.76 -0.24
CA GLU A 37 31.09 5.17 -0.24
C GLU A 37 31.54 5.62 1.15
N PRO A 38 32.11 4.71 1.97
CA PRO A 38 33.29 5.10 2.72
C PRO A 38 34.46 5.22 1.74
N ARG A 39 34.59 6.35 1.03
CA ARG A 39 35.88 6.74 0.44
C ARG A 39 36.70 7.46 1.50
N ASP A 40 37.32 6.69 2.38
CA ASP A 40 38.63 6.96 2.98
C ASP A 40 39.05 5.68 3.73
N PRO A 41 40.15 5.02 3.33
CA PRO A 41 41.46 5.48 3.82
C PRO A 41 42.61 5.19 2.84
N HIS A 42 43.26 6.23 2.31
CA HIS A 42 44.71 6.23 2.01
C HIS A 42 45.23 7.61 1.59
#